data_AF-A0A1G2SC44-F1
#
_entry.id   AF-A0A1G2SC44-F1
#
_cell.length_a   1.000
_cell.length_b   1.000
_cell.length_c   1.000
_cell.angle_alpha   90.00
_cell.angle_beta   90.00
_cell.angle_gamma   90.00
#
_symmetry.space_group_name_H-M   'P 1'
#
loop_
_entity.id
_entity.type
_entity.pdbx_description
1 polymer ?
#
loop_
_entity_poly.entity_id
_entity_poly.type
_entity_poly.pdbx_seq_one_letter_code
_entity_poly.pdbx_strand_id
1 'polypeptide(L)'
;MRYLGIDYGTKRIGIAISDEGGTLAFPYAILENSKGSIAEIKTVCAHESVEMIIIGESVDYKGQPNIVKKEIDKFIVALRKVIGVPIMEEREFLSTQQARFYQMKKKHVDDSAAAIILQSYLDRKNNRPILESIRDLPSS
;
A
#
# COMPACT_ATOMS: atom_id res chain seq x y z
N MET A 1 -9.75 -12.10 5.72
CA MET A 1 -9.69 -10.64 5.97
C MET A 1 -8.84 -10.01 4.89
N ARG A 2 -9.42 -9.21 3.99
CA ARG A 2 -8.64 -8.52 2.96
C ARG A 2 -8.19 -7.13 3.46
N TYR A 3 -6.99 -6.75 3.06
CA TYR A 3 -6.40 -5.45 3.32
C TYR A 3 -6.21 -4.70 2.00
N LEU A 4 -6.34 -3.38 2.03
CA LEU A 4 -6.10 -2.52 0.88
C LEU A 4 -4.87 -1.65 1.14
N GLY A 5 -3.90 -1.70 0.22
CA GLY A 5 -2.72 -0.84 0.21
C GLY A 5 -2.93 0.38 -0.67
N ILE A 6 -2.50 1.55 -0.22
CA ILE A 6 -2.53 2.80 -0.99
C ILE A 6 -1.13 3.40 -1.06
N ASP A 7 -0.70 3.68 -2.28
CA ASP A 7 0.41 4.58 -2.58
C ASP A 7 -0.15 5.89 -3.13
N TYR A 8 -0.05 6.97 -2.35
CA TYR A 8 -0.61 8.27 -2.73
C TYR A 8 0.40 9.08 -3.54
N GLY A 9 0.07 9.35 -4.79
CA GLY A 9 0.75 10.34 -5.62
C GLY A 9 -0.16 11.51 -5.97
N THR A 10 0.42 12.70 -6.14
CA THR A 10 -0.33 13.93 -6.46
C THR A 10 -1.10 13.89 -7.79
N LYS A 11 -0.76 12.94 -8.68
CA LYS A 11 -1.44 12.71 -9.97
C LYS A 11 -2.18 11.37 -10.05
N ARG A 12 -1.67 10.34 -9.37
CA ARG A 12 -2.16 8.97 -9.46
C ARG A 12 -2.08 8.31 -8.09
N ILE A 13 -3.02 7.42 -7.81
CA ILE A 13 -3.09 6.65 -6.57
C ILE A 13 -2.95 5.17 -6.93
N GLY A 14 -1.89 4.53 -6.46
CA GLY A 14 -1.72 3.09 -6.59
C GLY A 14 -2.56 2.37 -5.55
N ILE A 15 -3.24 1.29 -5.95
CA ILE A 15 -4.06 0.45 -5.09
C ILE A 15 -3.56 -0.99 -5.17
N ALA A 16 -3.47 -1.65 -4.01
CA ALA A 16 -3.18 -3.08 -3.88
C ALA A 16 -4.19 -3.75 -2.95
N ILE A 17 -4.39 -5.04 -3.11
CA ILE A 17 -5.28 -5.87 -2.28
C ILE A 17 -4.52 -7.10 -1.80
N SER A 18 -4.77 -7.52 -0.56
CA SER A 18 -4.26 -8.80 -0.07
C SER A 18 -5.12 -9.98 -0.52
N ASP A 19 -4.55 -11.17 -0.50
CA ASP A 19 -5.32 -12.40 -0.49
C ASP A 19 -6.27 -12.47 0.73
N GLU A 20 -7.19 -13.44 0.71
CA GLU A 20 -8.18 -13.64 1.77
C GLU A 20 -7.54 -13.96 3.13
N GLY A 21 -6.35 -14.57 3.12
CA GLY A 21 -5.57 -14.85 4.32
C GLY A 21 -4.84 -13.64 4.90
N GLY A 22 -4.76 -12.52 4.18
CA GLY A 22 -3.97 -11.35 4.60
C GLY A 22 -2.48 -11.69 4.73
N THR A 23 -1.95 -12.44 3.77
CA THR A 23 -0.57 -12.93 3.73
C THR A 23 0.22 -12.33 2.57
N LEU A 24 -0.38 -12.25 1.39
CA LEU A 24 0.26 -11.76 0.17
C LEU A 24 -0.49 -10.56 -0.40
N ALA A 25 0.25 -9.55 -0.83
CA ALA A 25 -0.27 -8.34 -1.46
C ALA A 25 -0.09 -8.38 -2.98
N PHE A 26 -1.12 -7.95 -3.72
CA PHE A 26 -1.11 -7.91 -5.17
C PHE A 26 -1.51 -6.51 -5.67
N PRO A 27 -0.87 -5.99 -6.75
CA PRO A 27 -1.35 -4.81 -7.45
C PRO A 27 -2.81 -5.00 -7.88
N TYR A 28 -3.64 -3.97 -7.68
CA TYR A 28 -5.06 -4.02 -8.02
C TYR A 28 -5.41 -3.02 -9.12
N ALA A 29 -5.12 -1.73 -8.91
CA ALA A 29 -5.43 -0.68 -9.88
C ALA A 29 -4.53 0.55 -9.68
N ILE A 30 -4.51 1.43 -10.68
CA ILE A 30 -3.98 2.79 -10.57
C ILE A 30 -5.12 3.75 -10.89
N LEU A 31 -5.47 4.60 -9.93
CA LEU A 31 -6.54 5.59 -10.06
C LEU A 31 -5.95 6.95 -10.40
N GLU A 32 -6.70 7.79 -11.09
CA GLU A 32 -6.38 9.22 -11.18
C GLU A 32 -6.62 9.88 -9.81
N ASN A 33 -5.70 10.73 -9.35
CA ASN A 33 -5.91 11.50 -8.12
C ASN A 33 -6.84 12.68 -8.39
N SER A 34 -8.13 12.39 -8.44
CA SER A 34 -9.21 13.34 -8.70
C SER A 34 -10.23 13.34 -7.55
N LYS A 35 -11.27 14.17 -7.67
CA LYS A 35 -12.40 14.17 -6.72
C LYS A 35 -13.16 12.83 -6.68
N GLY A 36 -13.07 12.01 -7.73
CA GLY A 36 -13.72 10.70 -7.83
C GLY A 36 -12.98 9.57 -7.11
N SER A 37 -11.67 9.72 -6.91
CA SER A 37 -10.79 8.67 -6.38
C SER A 37 -11.28 8.06 -5.06
N ILE A 38 -11.78 8.88 -4.13
CA ILE A 38 -12.31 8.42 -2.84
C ILE A 38 -13.54 7.54 -3.01
N ALA A 39 -14.43 7.88 -3.96
CA ALA A 39 -15.62 7.07 -4.24
C ALA A 39 -15.22 5.73 -4.89
N GLU A 40 -14.23 5.75 -5.77
CA GLU A 40 -13.67 4.53 -6.38
C GLU A 40 -13.05 3.62 -5.31
N ILE A 41 -12.23 4.16 -4.40
CA ILE A 41 -11.65 3.39 -3.28
C ILE A 41 -12.75 2.80 -2.39
N LYS A 42 -13.81 3.57 -2.10
CA LYS A 42 -14.95 3.06 -1.34
C LYS A 42 -15.63 1.87 -2.04
N THR A 43 -15.80 1.94 -3.36
CA THR A 43 -16.34 0.85 -4.17
C THR A 43 -15.45 -0.39 -4.10
N VAL A 44 -14.13 -0.22 -4.23
CA VAL A 44 -13.17 -1.33 -4.08
C VAL A 44 -13.27 -1.96 -2.70
N CYS A 45 -13.32 -1.15 -1.62
CA CYS A 45 -13.45 -1.68 -0.27
C CYS A 45 -14.73 -2.53 -0.09
N ALA A 46 -15.85 -2.10 -0.68
CA ALA A 46 -17.10 -2.82 -0.61
C ALA A 46 -17.08 -4.12 -1.44
N HIS A 47 -16.54 -4.06 -2.67
CA HIS A 47 -16.47 -5.21 -3.58
C HIS A 47 -15.53 -6.30 -3.05
N GLU A 48 -14.36 -5.89 -2.54
CA GLU A 48 -13.31 -6.78 -2.09
C GLU A 48 -13.44 -7.17 -0.60
N SER A 49 -14.51 -6.72 0.08
CA SER A 49 -14.69 -6.94 1.53
C SER A 49 -13.45 -6.57 2.35
N VAL A 50 -12.89 -5.38 2.06
CA VAL A 50 -11.71 -4.85 2.76
C VAL A 50 -12.09 -4.55 4.19
N GLU A 51 -11.21 -4.93 5.12
CA GLU A 51 -11.41 -4.70 6.56
C GLU A 51 -10.46 -3.64 7.13
N MET A 52 -9.40 -3.29 6.40
CA MET A 52 -8.44 -2.25 6.80
C MET A 52 -7.69 -1.69 5.59
N ILE A 53 -7.44 -0.38 5.61
CA ILE A 53 -6.62 0.32 4.62
C ILE A 53 -5.27 0.67 5.23
N ILE A 54 -4.20 0.37 4.49
CA ILE A 54 -2.81 0.69 4.80
C ILE A 54 -2.32 1.73 3.79
N ILE A 55 -1.86 2.88 4.27
CA ILE A 55 -1.39 3.99 3.41
C ILE A 55 0.08 4.22 3.69
N GLY A 56 0.90 4.23 2.64
CA GLY A 56 2.33 4.51 2.78
C GLY A 56 2.59 5.95 3.24
N GLU A 57 3.46 6.12 4.22
CA GLU A 57 3.98 7.42 4.61
C GLU A 57 5.28 7.70 3.83
N SER A 58 5.21 8.48 2.76
CA SER A 58 6.42 9.01 2.11
C SER A 58 7.01 10.14 2.94
N VAL A 59 8.04 9.79 3.73
CA VAL A 59 8.95 10.75 4.34
C VAL A 59 10.09 11.05 3.37
N ASP A 60 10.54 12.31 3.28
CA ASP A 60 11.76 12.58 2.54
C ASP A 60 12.99 12.00 3.27
N TYR A 61 14.12 11.86 2.56
CA TYR A 61 15.39 11.34 3.12
C TYR A 61 15.94 12.16 4.31
N LYS A 62 15.37 13.34 4.59
CA LYS A 62 15.75 14.23 5.69
C LYS A 62 14.70 14.25 6.82
N GLY A 63 13.65 13.43 6.73
CA GLY A 63 12.56 13.39 7.71
C GLY A 63 11.72 14.67 7.76
N GLN A 64 11.79 15.54 6.75
CA GLN A 64 10.99 16.76 6.70
C GLN A 64 9.62 16.51 6.04
N PRO A 65 8.55 17.16 6.52
CA PRO A 65 7.25 17.09 5.87
C PRO A 65 7.33 17.74 4.49
N ASN A 66 7.27 16.92 3.45
CA ASN A 66 7.21 17.42 2.08
C ASN A 66 5.83 18.05 1.82
N ILE A 67 5.69 18.90 0.78
CA ILE A 67 4.40 19.51 0.38
C ILE A 67 3.30 18.43 0.23
N VAL A 68 3.72 17.24 -0.21
CA VAL A 68 2.88 16.05 -0.40
C VAL A 68 2.31 15.51 0.91
N LYS A 69 3.00 15.63 2.06
CA LYS A 69 2.49 15.13 3.35
C LYS A 69 1.18 15.82 3.74
N LYS A 70 1.10 17.14 3.55
CA LYS A 70 -0.14 17.90 3.81
C LYS A 70 -1.30 17.45 2.90
N GLU A 71 -1.00 17.01 1.68
CA GLU A 71 -2.01 16.52 0.73
C GLU A 71 -2.46 15.10 1.09
N ILE A 72 -1.53 14.24 1.49
CA ILE A 72 -1.82 12.92 2.06
C ILE A 72 -2.70 13.05 3.30
N ASP A 73 -2.37 13.94 4.24
CA ASP A 73 -3.15 14.13 5.46
C ASP A 73 -4.59 14.56 5.16
N LYS A 74 -4.76 15.50 4.21
CA LYS A 74 -6.10 15.92 3.73
C LYS A 74 -6.85 14.75 3.09
N PHE A 75 -6.16 13.95 2.29
CA PHE A 75 -6.72 12.76 1.65
C PHE A 75 -7.19 11.74 2.71
N ILE A 76 -6.35 11.43 3.71
CA ILE A 76 -6.69 10.53 4.83
C ILE A 76 -7.91 11.03 5.58
N VAL A 77 -7.96 12.33 5.91
CA VAL A 77 -9.12 12.94 6.58
C VAL A 77 -10.39 12.80 5.74
N ALA A 78 -10.32 13.04 4.44
CA ALA A 78 -11.45 12.89 3.55
C ALA A 78 -11.90 11.42 3.43
N LEU A 79 -10.96 10.49 3.36
CA LEU A 79 -11.20 9.05 3.28
C LEU A 79 -11.91 8.55 4.56
N ARG A 80 -11.42 8.94 5.74
CA ARG A 80 -12.02 8.60 7.05
C ARG A 80 -13.47 9.07 7.20
N LYS A 81 -13.89 10.12 6.49
CA LYS A 81 -15.27 10.62 6.56
C LYS A 81 -16.28 9.75 5.84
N VAL A 82 -15.85 8.95 4.87
CA VAL A 82 -16.76 8.20 3.98
C VAL A 82 -16.53 6.70 3.98
N ILE A 83 -15.37 6.25 4.47
CA ILE A 83 -15.00 4.85 4.60
C ILE A 83 -15.18 4.42 6.06
N GLY A 84 -15.91 3.32 6.26
CA GLY A 84 -16.19 2.76 7.59
C GLY A 84 -15.12 1.83 8.14
N VAL A 85 -14.06 1.55 7.37
CA VAL A 85 -12.96 0.68 7.80
C VAL A 85 -11.80 1.47 8.40
N PRO A 86 -11.06 0.89 9.38
CA PRO A 86 -9.85 1.49 9.92
C PRO A 86 -8.83 1.83 8.84
N ILE A 87 -8.14 2.96 9.03
CA ILE A 87 -7.04 3.42 8.18
C ILE A 87 -5.79 3.53 9.06
N MET A 88 -4.72 2.86 8.66
CA MET A 88 -3.39 2.94 9.26
C MET A 88 -2.38 3.53 8.27
N GLU A 89 -1.49 4.36 8.78
CA GLU A 89 -0.31 4.81 8.04
C GLU A 89 0.85 3.85 8.33
N GLU A 90 1.54 3.40 7.28
CA GLU A 90 2.73 2.55 7.39
C GLU A 90 3.95 3.36 6.95
N ARG A 91 4.90 3.55 7.87
CA ARG A 91 6.19 4.16 7.53
C ARG A 91 6.95 3.23 6.60
N GLU A 92 7.39 3.76 5.47
CA GLU A 92 8.31 3.07 4.56
C GLU A 92 9.55 2.63 5.36
N PHE A 93 9.59 1.36 5.78
CA PHE A 93 10.74 0.79 6.47
C PHE A 93 11.32 -0.35 5.64
N LEU A 94 11.75 0.00 4.43
CA LEU A 94 12.67 -0.86 3.69
C LEU A 94 14.09 -0.46 4.08
N SER A 95 14.80 -1.34 4.77
CA SER A 95 16.25 -1.17 4.89
C SER A 95 16.86 -1.15 3.49
N THR A 96 17.98 -0.43 3.31
CA THR A 96 18.70 -0.34 2.02
C THR A 96 18.98 -1.73 1.40
N GLN A 97 19.12 -2.76 2.24
CA GLN A 97 19.27 -4.15 1.82
C GLN A 97 17.96 -4.74 1.26
N GLN A 98 16.82 -4.52 1.92
CA GLN A 98 15.50 -4.95 1.42
C GLN A 98 15.16 -4.26 0.10
N ALA A 99 15.39 -2.95 -0.02
CA ALA A 99 15.18 -2.21 -1.27
C ALA A 99 16.02 -2.76 -2.43
N ARG A 100 17.28 -3.17 -2.16
CA ARG A 100 18.16 -3.82 -3.16
C ARG A 100 17.72 -5.23 -3.53
N PHE A 101 17.20 -6.02 -2.60
CA PHE A 101 16.75 -7.39 -2.88
C PHE A 101 15.41 -7.44 -3.62
N TYR A 102 14.46 -6.56 -3.27
CA TYR A 102 13.27 -6.33 -4.08
C TYR A 102 13.66 -5.89 -5.51
N GLN A 103 14.69 -5.04 -5.64
CA GLN A 103 15.26 -4.65 -6.95
C GLN A 103 15.94 -5.79 -7.73
N MET A 104 16.39 -6.87 -7.10
CA MET A 104 17.04 -7.99 -7.81
C MET A 104 16.03 -8.98 -8.43
N LYS A 105 14.82 -9.12 -7.88
CA LYS A 105 13.73 -9.90 -8.49
C LYS A 105 12.92 -9.09 -9.54
N LYS A 106 13.26 -7.82 -9.79
CA LYS A 106 12.61 -6.87 -10.73
C LYS A 106 12.60 -7.25 -12.21
N LYS A 107 12.94 -8.48 -12.62
CA LYS A 107 12.82 -8.79 -14.05
C LYS A 107 11.36 -8.88 -14.54
N HIS A 108 10.37 -9.10 -13.65
CA HIS A 108 8.98 -9.37 -14.06
C HIS A 108 7.85 -8.70 -13.26
N VAL A 109 8.14 -7.75 -12.36
CA VAL A 109 7.06 -7.01 -11.68
C VAL A 109 7.36 -5.53 -11.85
N ASP A 110 6.71 -4.91 -12.84
CA ASP A 110 6.61 -3.46 -12.92
C ASP A 110 5.84 -3.00 -11.67
N ASP A 111 6.63 -2.48 -10.73
CA ASP A 111 6.32 -2.17 -9.33
C ASP A 111 5.01 -1.38 -9.14
N SER A 112 4.03 -1.97 -8.45
CA SER A 112 3.00 -1.17 -7.76
C SER A 112 3.49 -0.96 -6.33
N ALA A 113 3.96 0.26 -6.03
CA ALA A 113 4.45 0.64 -4.71
C ALA A 113 3.42 0.38 -3.60
N ALA A 114 2.14 0.47 -3.92
CA ALA A 114 1.03 0.10 -3.03
C ALA A 114 1.10 -1.36 -2.56
N ALA A 115 1.50 -2.29 -3.43
CA ALA A 115 1.64 -3.70 -3.05
C ALA A 115 2.86 -3.92 -2.14
N ILE A 116 3.96 -3.17 -2.36
CA ILE A 116 5.14 -3.22 -1.50
C ILE A 116 4.82 -2.68 -0.10
N ILE A 117 4.15 -1.53 -0.02
CA ILE A 117 3.67 -0.96 1.24
C ILE A 117 2.80 -1.97 1.98
N LEU A 118 1.83 -2.56 1.28
CA LEU A 118 0.92 -3.53 1.88
C LEU A 118 1.65 -4.79 2.34
N GLN A 119 2.54 -5.35 1.52
CA GLN A 119 3.31 -6.55 1.87
C GLN A 119 4.16 -6.31 3.11
N SER A 120 4.82 -5.15 3.22
CA SER A 120 5.61 -4.79 4.40
C SER A 120 4.77 -4.81 5.69
N TYR A 121 3.54 -4.29 5.63
CA TYR A 121 2.62 -4.34 6.76
C TYR A 121 2.19 -5.78 7.10
N LEU A 122 1.82 -6.58 6.09
CA LEU A 122 1.36 -7.96 6.30
C LEU A 122 2.46 -8.86 6.88
N ASP A 123 3.69 -8.73 6.38
CA ASP A 123 4.86 -9.48 6.88
C ASP A 123 5.10 -9.17 8.37
N ARG A 124 5.09 -7.89 8.73
CA ARG A 124 5.24 -7.44 10.12
C ARG A 124 4.10 -7.94 11.01
N LYS A 125 2.85 -7.84 10.54
CA LYS A 125 1.66 -8.30 11.26
C LYS A 125 1.69 -9.81 11.52
N ASN A 126 2.17 -10.59 10.57
CA ASN A 126 2.19 -12.05 10.65
C ASN A 126 3.48 -12.60 11.30
N ASN A 127 4.35 -11.73 11.85
CA ASN A 127 5.68 -12.09 12.36
C ASN A 127 6.51 -12.90 11.36
N ARG A 128 6.32 -12.65 10.07
CA ARG A 128 6.98 -13.40 9.02
C ARG A 128 8.34 -12.77 8.73
N PRO A 129 9.45 -13.52 8.82
CA PRO A 129 10.72 -13.03 8.31
C PRO A 129 10.53 -12.74 6.81
N ILE A 130 10.91 -11.54 6.37
CA ILE A 130 10.75 -11.09 4.97
C ILE A 130 11.29 -12.12 3.95
N LEU A 131 12.32 -12.89 4.34
CA LEU A 131 12.91 -13.97 3.54
C LEU A 131 11.95 -15.13 3.24
N GLU A 132 10.98 -15.42 4.11
CA GLU A 132 9.97 -16.47 3.90
C GLU A 132 8.85 -15.97 2.97
N SER A 133 8.38 -14.73 3.15
CA SER A 133 7.37 -14.12 2.27
C SER A 133 7.83 -14.03 0.80
N ILE A 134 9.13 -13.84 0.58
CA ILE A 134 9.73 -13.75 -0.77
C ILE A 134 9.81 -15.12 -1.49
N ARG A 135 9.78 -16.24 -0.76
CA ARG A 135 9.78 -17.60 -1.36
C ARG A 135 8.43 -17.97 -1.96
N ASP A 136 7.36 -17.46 -1.36
CA ASP A 136 5.98 -17.78 -1.77
C ASP A 136 5.45 -16.88 -2.89
N LEU A 137 6.20 -15.84 -3.26
CA LEU A 137 5.92 -15.08 -4.47
C LEU A 137 6.03 -16.06 -5.66
N PRO A 138 5.01 -16.13 -6.54
CA PRO A 138 5.00 -17.07 -7.64
C PRO A 138 6.29 -16.95 -8.44
N SER A 139 6.95 -18.08 -8.63
CA SER A 139 7.96 -18.20 -9.68
C SER A 139 7.17 -18.16 -10.97
N SER A 140 7.41 -17.12 -11.77
CA SER A 140 6.89 -16.97 -13.13
C SER A 140 6.80 -18.28 -13.89
#